data_AF-A0ABD0NMW0-F1
#
_entry.id   AF-A0ABD0NMW0-F1
#
_cell.length_a   1.000
_cell.length_b   1.000
_cell.length_c   1.000
_cell.angle_alpha   90.00
_cell.angle_beta   90.00
_cell.angle_gamma   90.00
#
_symmetry.space_group_name_H-M   'P 1'
#
loop_
_entity.id
_entity.type
_entity.pdbx_description
1 polymer ?
#
loop_
_entity_poly.entity_id
_entity_poly.type
_entity_poly.pdbx_seq_one_letter_code
_entity_poly.pdbx_strand_id
1 'polypeptide(L)'
;MIPVLCQDEESIITVCQEEDNDLRVDCLLEPKSSYHTDYEFSMSKGQKEIIINTNISGIMPEPKFRHNTFVTELEPYGFRLTIMSFAITENTTFICK
;
A
#
# COMPACT_ATOMS: atom_id res chain seq x y z
N MET A 1 -24.77 3.61 7.27
CA MET A 1 -23.74 2.81 6.56
C MET A 1 -23.21 3.68 5.45
N ILE A 2 -22.04 4.27 5.66
CA ILE A 2 -21.38 5.15 4.69
C ILE A 2 -20.63 4.21 3.73
N PRO A 3 -20.76 4.39 2.40
CA PRO A 3 -20.20 3.45 1.44
C PRO A 3 -18.67 3.52 1.45
N VAL A 4 -18.04 2.34 1.48
CA VAL A 4 -16.60 2.18 1.25
C VAL A 4 -16.31 2.60 -0.20
N LEU A 5 -15.51 3.66 -0.38
CA LEU A 5 -15.09 4.16 -1.70
C LEU A 5 -13.82 3.43 -2.13
N CYS A 6 -13.91 2.16 -2.50
CA CYS A 6 -12.81 1.49 -3.19
C CYS A 6 -12.98 1.72 -4.70
N GLN A 7 -11.94 2.23 -5.39
CA GLN A 7 -11.95 2.39 -6.85
C GLN A 7 -11.59 1.05 -7.50
N ASP A 8 -12.59 0.35 -8.00
CA ASP A 8 -12.44 -0.87 -8.80
C ASP A 8 -12.61 -0.55 -10.28
N GLU A 9 -11.50 -0.32 -10.99
CA GLU A 9 -11.43 -0.52 -12.44
C GLU A 9 -10.06 -1.13 -12.78
N GLU A 10 -10.04 -2.45 -13.01
CA GLU A 10 -8.88 -3.24 -13.51
C GLU A 10 -7.53 -3.04 -12.79
N SER A 11 -7.54 -2.52 -11.57
CA SER A 11 -6.33 -2.13 -10.86
C SER A 11 -5.92 -3.21 -9.86
N ILE A 12 -4.69 -3.71 -9.99
CA ILE A 12 -4.01 -4.57 -9.00
C ILE A 12 -3.85 -3.94 -7.61
N ILE A 13 -4.31 -2.71 -7.42
CA ILE A 13 -4.18 -1.94 -6.18
C ILE A 13 -5.56 -1.44 -5.74
N THR A 14 -5.95 -1.78 -4.52
CA THR A 14 -7.17 -1.31 -3.87
C THR A 14 -6.79 -0.47 -2.65
N VAL A 15 -7.32 0.76 -2.56
CA VAL A 15 -7.08 1.66 -1.43
C VAL A 15 -8.40 1.92 -0.71
N CYS A 16 -8.45 1.64 0.59
CA CYS A 16 -9.67 1.84 1.38
C CYS A 16 -9.31 2.47 2.74
N GLN A 17 -10.09 3.46 3.16
CA GLN A 17 -9.98 4.08 4.48
C GLN A 17 -10.93 3.36 5.45
N GLU A 18 -10.37 2.84 6.54
CA GLU A 18 -11.11 2.09 7.56
C GLU A 18 -11.75 3.05 8.60
N GLU A 19 -12.72 2.55 9.38
CA GLU A 19 -13.47 3.36 10.37
C GLU A 19 -12.61 3.88 11.54
N ASP A 20 -11.47 3.23 11.81
CA ASP A 20 -10.48 3.62 12.80
C ASP A 20 -9.49 4.68 12.30
N ASN A 21 -9.66 5.17 11.07
CA ASN A 21 -8.75 6.07 10.34
C ASN A 21 -7.43 5.40 9.91
N ASP A 22 -7.36 4.07 9.92
CA ASP A 22 -6.27 3.38 9.27
C ASP A 22 -6.50 3.37 7.75
N LEU A 23 -5.41 3.51 7.00
CA LEU A 23 -5.44 3.40 5.55
C LEU A 23 -4.93 2.03 5.14
N ARG A 24 -5.74 1.32 4.37
CA ARG A 24 -5.40 0.01 3.82
C ARG A 24 -5.14 0.12 2.33
N VAL A 25 -4.03 -0.47 1.89
CA VAL A 25 -3.65 -0.59 0.48
C VAL A 25 -3.38 -2.06 0.18
N ASP A 26 -4.30 -2.69 -0.53
CA ASP A 26 -4.16 -4.06 -1.02
C ASP A 26 -3.51 -4.02 -2.39
N CYS A 27 -2.40 -4.74 -2.56
CA CYS A 27 -1.74 -4.97 -3.83
C CYS A 27 -1.87 -6.45 -4.16
N LEU A 28 -2.75 -6.78 -5.11
CA LEU A 28 -2.95 -8.14 -5.59
C LEU A 28 -1.92 -8.44 -6.69
N LEU A 29 -1.22 -9.56 -6.54
CA LEU A 29 -0.23 -9.99 -7.53
C LEU A 29 -0.83 -11.05 -8.46
N GLU A 30 -0.49 -10.96 -9.74
CA GLU A 30 -0.84 -12.04 -10.66
C GLU A 30 -0.04 -13.31 -10.31
N PRO A 31 -0.65 -14.50 -10.45
CA PRO A 31 0.04 -15.76 -10.23
C PRO A 31 1.15 -15.95 -11.29
N LYS A 32 2.37 -15.54 -10.97
CA LYS A 32 3.57 -15.82 -11.78
C LYS A 32 4.38 -16.94 -11.15
N SER A 33 4.95 -17.80 -12.01
CA SER A 33 5.81 -18.94 -11.60
C SER A 33 7.01 -18.51 -10.75
N SER A 34 7.45 -17.26 -10.88
CA SER A 34 8.45 -16.61 -10.04
C SER A 34 7.76 -15.75 -8.98
N TYR A 35 7.10 -16.37 -8.01
CA TYR A 35 6.60 -15.64 -6.85
C TYR A 35 7.82 -15.19 -6.03
N HIS A 36 8.10 -13.89 -6.07
CA HIS A 36 9.12 -13.27 -5.23
C HIS A 36 8.41 -12.65 -4.03
N THR A 37 8.97 -12.87 -2.84
CA THR A 37 8.44 -12.31 -1.59
C THR A 37 8.82 -10.84 -1.40
N ASP A 38 9.52 -10.25 -2.36
CA ASP A 38 9.98 -8.87 -2.31
C ASP A 38 8.82 -7.92 -2.65
N TYR A 39 8.72 -6.81 -1.92
CA TYR A 39 7.71 -5.78 -2.12
C TYR A 39 8.28 -4.39 -1.85
N GLU A 40 7.76 -3.41 -2.58
CA GLU A 40 7.91 -1.99 -2.28
C GLU A 40 6.57 -1.29 -2.38
N PHE A 41 6.11 -0.71 -1.27
CA PHE A 41 4.99 0.21 -1.25
C PHE A 41 5.51 1.65 -1.24
N SER A 42 5.12 2.41 -2.24
CA SER A 42 5.37 3.85 -2.32
C SER A 42 4.09 4.62 -2.63
N MET A 43 4.12 5.91 -2.37
CA MET A 43 3.08 6.82 -2.83
C MET A 43 3.70 8.02 -3.52
N SER A 44 3.07 8.45 -4.61
CA SER A 44 3.37 9.71 -5.25
C SER A 44 2.44 10.79 -4.72
N LYS A 45 3.05 11.84 -4.16
CA LYS A 45 2.39 13.01 -3.61
C LYS A 45 2.94 14.25 -4.32
N GLY A 46 2.14 14.84 -5.22
CA GLY A 46 2.59 15.91 -6.11
C GLY A 46 3.64 15.43 -7.12
N GLN A 47 4.88 15.92 -7.00
CA GLN A 47 6.02 15.52 -7.87
C GLN A 47 7.05 14.64 -7.14
N LYS A 48 6.75 14.17 -5.91
CA LYS A 48 7.68 13.36 -5.11
C LYS A 48 7.08 11.97 -4.84
N GLU A 49 7.84 10.93 -5.18
CA GLU A 49 7.58 9.56 -4.72
C GLU A 49 8.19 9.37 -3.33
N ILE A 50 7.43 8.74 -2.44
CA ILE A 50 7.77 8.55 -1.04
C ILE A 50 7.57 7.07 -0.72
N ILE A 51 8.65 6.40 -0.30
CA ILE A 51 8.60 4.98 0.08
C ILE A 51 7.97 4.87 1.47
N ILE A 52 6.93 4.04 1.56
CA ILE A 52 6.15 3.81 2.78
C ILE A 52 6.70 2.60 3.53
N ASN A 53 6.81 1.45 2.86
CA ASN A 53 7.30 0.22 3.44
C ASN A 53 7.89 -0.70 2.35
N THR A 54 8.96 -1.42 2.65
CA THR A 54 9.62 -2.32 1.72
C THR A 54 10.45 -3.35 2.48
N ASN A 55 10.62 -4.54 1.90
CA ASN A 55 11.60 -5.53 2.34
C ASN A 55 12.82 -5.64 1.39
N ILE A 56 12.91 -4.79 0.36
CA ILE A 56 14.02 -4.78 -0.59
C ILE A 56 15.27 -4.23 0.10
N SER A 57 16.34 -5.03 0.08
CA SER A 57 17.61 -4.66 0.70
C SER A 57 18.23 -3.41 0.06
N GLY A 58 18.65 -2.45 0.89
CA GLY A 58 19.29 -1.20 0.44
C GLY A 58 18.31 -0.05 0.19
N ILE A 59 17.01 -0.31 0.23
CA ILE A 59 15.96 0.72 0.16
C ILE A 59 15.45 0.98 1.58
N MET A 60 15.27 2.25 1.94
CA MET A 60 14.75 2.63 3.25
C MET A 60 13.45 3.41 3.11
N PRO A 61 12.40 3.03 3.86
CA PRO A 61 11.19 3.83 3.95
C PRO A 61 11.45 5.15 4.66
N GLU A 62 10.64 6.15 4.32
CA GLU A 62 10.71 7.47 4.92
C GLU A 62 10.46 7.38 6.44
N PRO A 63 11.23 8.11 7.28
CA PRO A 63 11.25 7.89 8.73
C PRO A 63 9.87 7.93 9.40
N LYS A 64 8.95 8.74 8.88
CA LYS A 64 7.57 8.87 9.38
C LYS A 64 6.73 7.59 9.28
N PHE A 65 7.11 6.63 8.43
CA PHE A 65 6.34 5.40 8.20
C PHE A 65 6.92 4.17 8.90
N ARG A 66 8.14 4.24 9.43
CA ARG A 66 8.87 3.08 9.99
C ARG A 66 8.19 2.38 11.15
N HIS A 67 7.37 3.09 11.92
CA HIS A 67 6.73 2.55 13.13
C HIS A 67 5.21 2.52 13.05
N ASN A 68 4.63 3.09 11.99
CA ASN A 68 3.19 3.27 11.85
C ASN A 68 2.63 2.48 10.65
N THR A 69 3.44 1.60 10.08
CA THR A 69 3.04 0.78 8.94
C THR A 69 3.42 -0.67 9.15
N PHE A 70 2.58 -1.56 8.66
CA PHE A 70 2.89 -2.98 8.61
C PHE A 70 2.33 -3.58 7.32
N VAL A 71 2.99 -4.65 6.86
CA VAL A 71 2.62 -5.36 5.65
C VAL A 71 2.24 -6.79 6.00
N THR A 72 1.13 -7.27 5.46
CA THR A 72 0.65 -8.64 5.60
C THR A 72 0.54 -9.27 4.22
N GLU A 73 0.95 -10.53 4.08
CA GLU A 73 0.77 -11.28 2.84
C GLU A 73 -0.71 -11.69 2.66
N LEU A 74 -1.22 -11.61 1.44
CA LEU A 74 -2.60 -11.95 1.09
C LEU A 74 -2.65 -13.26 0.32
N GLU A 75 -3.64 -14.10 0.64
CA GLU A 75 -3.95 -15.30 -0.14
C GLU A 75 -4.92 -14.96 -1.28
N PRO A 76 -4.75 -15.50 -2.51
CA PRO A 76 -3.72 -16.47 -2.90
C PRO A 76 -2.35 -15.85 -3.24
N TYR A 77 -2.31 -14.58 -3.69
CA TYR A 77 -1.07 -13.85 -4.02
C TYR A 77 -1.27 -12.35 -3.82
N GLY A 78 -0.39 -11.70 -3.05
CA GLY A 78 -0.39 -10.26 -2.88
C GLY A 78 0.07 -9.80 -1.50
N PHE A 79 0.04 -8.50 -1.30
CA PHE A 79 0.45 -7.85 -0.07
C PHE A 79 -0.56 -6.77 0.32
N ARG A 80 -0.84 -6.65 1.61
CA ARG A 80 -1.64 -5.58 2.21
C ARG A 80 -0.74 -4.71 3.05
N LEU A 81 -0.67 -3.45 2.70
CA LEU A 81 -0.12 -2.40 3.56
C LEU A 81 -1.23 -1.80 4.41
N THR A 82 -0.97 -1.69 5.72
CA THR A 82 -1.79 -0.89 6.64
C THR A 82 -0.96 0.26 7.17
N ILE A 83 -1.51 1.48 7.09
CA ILE A 83 -0.92 2.70 7.63
C ILE A 83 -1.82 3.21 8.75
N MET A 84 -1.30 3.20 9.97
CA MET A 84 -2.09 3.57 11.15
C MET A 84 -2.38 5.06 11.20
N SER A 85 -3.64 5.43 11.47
CA SER A 85 -4.08 6.81 11.66
C SER A 85 -3.63 7.76 10.54
N PHE A 86 -3.83 7.35 9.29
CA PHE A 86 -3.39 8.09 8.11
C PHE A 86 -4.58 8.55 7.27
N ALA A 87 -4.64 9.87 7.04
CA ALA A 87 -5.65 10.49 6.20
C ALA A 87 -5.01 10.99 4.90
N ILE A 88 -5.65 10.67 3.77
CA ILE A 88 -5.26 11.19 2.46
C ILE A 88 -5.73 12.64 2.34
N THR A 89 -4.80 13.59 2.49
CA THR A 89 -5.13 15.04 2.46
C THR A 89 -5.09 15.66 1.07
N GLU A 90 -4.48 14.99 0.10
CA GLU A 90 -4.34 15.47 -1.28
C GLU A 90 -4.28 14.32 -2.26
N ASN A 91 -4.36 14.62 -3.56
CA ASN A 91 -4.33 13.60 -4.60
C ASN A 91 -3.02 12.80 -4.52
N THR A 92 -3.16 11.54 -4.12
CA THR A 92 -2.05 10.64 -3.80
C THR A 92 -2.23 9.38 -4.61
N THR A 93 -1.21 9.01 -5.36
CA THR A 93 -1.21 7.76 -6.13
C THR A 93 -0.38 6.73 -5.39
N PHE A 94 -0.99 5.59 -5.04
CA PHE A 94 -0.29 4.47 -4.43
C PHE A 94 0.31 3.57 -5.50
N ILE A 95 1.51 3.08 -5.24
CA ILE A 95 2.29 2.25 -6.13
C ILE A 95 2.78 1.05 -5.32
N CYS A 96 2.61 -0.16 -5.87
CA CYS A 96 3.25 -1.36 -5.36
C CYS A 96 4.11 -1.98 -6.46
N LYS A 97 5.29 -2.48 -6.08
CA LYS A 97 6.23 -3.18 -6.96
C LYS A 97 6.64 -4.51 -6.34
#